data_AF-M1A083-F1
#
_entry.id   AF-M1A083-F1
#
_cell.length_a   1.000
_cell.length_b   1.000
_cell.length_c   1.000
_cell.angle_alpha   90.00
_cell.angle_beta   90.00
_cell.angle_gamma   90.00
#
_symmetry.space_group_name_H-M   'P 1'
#
loop_
_entity.id
_entity.type
_entity.pdbx_description
1 polymer ?
#
loop_
_entity_poly.entity_id
_entity_poly.type
_entity_poly.pdbx_seq_one_letter_code
_entity_poly.pdbx_strand_id
1 'polypeptide(L)'
;MGGDDSIFFLENLVDVLAKYDHNKYYYFGASSYGGAGFIMSFPLAKDIESCLRRCPFLKSAHHITMACIVDLGVSFSPLKGLYQIDMHGDISGLLSSHPKAPLMPLHHFDAITPIFPSMDRTQSIEHFMKAAKFDQSRMLQQIICHHRPSNWTFSVS
;
A
#
# COMPACT_ATOMS: atom_id res chain seq x y z
N MET A 1 1.61 6.43 8.29
CA MET A 1 0.67 7.54 8.02
C MET A 1 0.07 7.32 6.66
N GLY A 2 -1.16 7.74 6.40
CA GLY A 2 -1.78 7.75 5.07
C GLY A 2 -3.00 8.66 5.04
N GLY A 3 -3.56 8.88 3.86
CA GLY A 3 -4.76 9.70 3.64
C GLY A 3 -6.01 9.11 4.29
N ASP A 4 -7.02 9.96 4.48
CA ASP A 4 -8.37 9.61 4.97
C ASP A 4 -9.22 8.87 3.92
N ASP A 5 -8.76 8.87 2.67
CA ASP A 5 -9.30 8.19 1.50
C ASP A 5 -8.60 6.85 1.18
N SER A 6 -7.88 6.31 2.15
CA SER A 6 -7.09 5.08 2.02
C SER A 6 -7.73 3.89 2.72
N ILE A 7 -7.67 2.72 2.07
CA ILE A 7 -8.01 1.43 2.68
C ILE A 7 -6.72 0.71 3.09
N PHE A 8 -6.67 0.19 4.32
CA PHE A 8 -5.50 -0.49 4.87
C PHE A 8 -5.77 -1.97 5.16
N PHE A 9 -4.89 -2.86 4.71
CA PHE A 9 -4.87 -4.29 5.07
C PHE A 9 -3.83 -4.52 6.16
N LEU A 10 -4.28 -4.40 7.41
CA LEU A 10 -3.40 -4.37 8.58
C LEU A 10 -2.66 -5.68 8.84
N GLU A 11 -3.27 -6.84 8.56
CA GLU A 11 -2.61 -8.14 8.77
C GLU A 11 -1.43 -8.29 7.80
N ASN A 12 -1.67 -7.99 6.52
CA ASN A 12 -0.61 -7.96 5.51
C ASN A 12 0.51 -6.98 5.88
N LEU A 13 0.14 -5.80 6.39
CA LEU A 13 1.11 -4.78 6.80
C LEU A 13 1.97 -5.30 7.97
N VAL A 14 1.36 -5.87 9.00
CA VAL A 14 2.08 -6.45 10.15
C VAL A 14 3.00 -7.57 9.71
N ASP A 15 2.53 -8.49 8.87
CA ASP A 15 3.32 -9.63 8.37
C ASP A 15 4.53 -9.21 7.53
N VAL A 16 4.36 -8.16 6.71
CA VAL A 16 5.47 -7.61 5.93
C VAL A 16 6.48 -6.90 6.83
N LEU A 17 6.01 -6.08 7.77
CA LEU A 17 6.88 -5.29 8.65
C LEU A 17 7.57 -6.12 9.73
N ALA A 18 6.99 -7.24 10.16
CA ALA A 18 7.58 -8.17 11.12
C ALA A 18 8.92 -8.76 10.64
N LYS A 19 9.23 -8.68 9.34
CA LYS A 19 10.48 -9.14 8.74
C LYS A 19 11.66 -8.19 9.00
N TYR A 20 11.40 -6.98 9.50
CA TYR A 20 12.40 -5.93 9.68
C TYR A 20 12.72 -5.73 11.16
N ASP A 21 13.97 -5.38 11.46
CA ASP A 21 14.40 -5.08 12.84
C ASP A 21 13.90 -3.71 13.27
N HIS A 22 12.86 -3.67 14.11
CA HIS A 22 12.21 -2.42 14.55
C HIS A 22 13.15 -1.41 15.26
N ASN A 23 14.37 -1.81 15.63
CA ASN A 23 15.39 -0.91 16.21
C ASN A 23 16.22 -0.17 15.16
N LYS A 24 16.12 -0.53 13.87
CA LYS A 24 16.83 0.13 12.77
C LYS A 24 15.96 1.18 12.10
N TYR A 25 16.61 2.08 11.35
CA TYR A 25 15.93 3.12 10.60
C TYR A 25 15.36 2.53 9.31
N TYR A 26 14.05 2.59 9.19
CA TYR A 26 13.34 2.21 7.98
C TYR A 26 12.36 3.29 7.57
N TYR A 27 12.38 3.62 6.28
CA TYR A 27 11.40 4.47 5.63
C TYR A 27 10.87 3.74 4.40
N PHE A 28 9.62 3.30 4.46
CA PHE A 28 8.94 2.60 3.38
C PHE A 28 7.81 3.45 2.81
N GLY A 29 7.54 3.29 1.52
CA GLY A 29 6.41 3.95 0.85
C GLY A 29 6.19 3.39 -0.55
N ALA A 30 5.15 3.89 -1.23
CA ALA A 30 4.99 3.68 -2.67
C ALA A 30 6.11 4.42 -3.44
N SER A 31 6.46 3.93 -4.63
CA SER A 31 7.60 4.40 -5.47
C SER A 31 7.61 5.89 -5.87
N SER A 32 6.69 6.70 -5.35
CA SER A 32 6.45 8.08 -5.75
C SER A 32 6.24 9.06 -4.57
N TYR A 33 6.64 8.71 -3.34
CA TYR A 33 6.75 9.63 -2.19
C TYR A 33 5.57 10.62 -2.03
N GLY A 34 4.34 10.12 -2.14
CA GLY A 34 3.12 10.92 -2.17
C GLY A 34 2.02 10.38 -1.26
N GLY A 35 0.77 10.81 -1.53
CA GLY A 35 -0.41 10.62 -0.70
C GLY A 35 -0.62 9.21 -0.17
N ALA A 36 -0.22 8.17 -0.91
CA ALA A 36 -0.32 6.75 -0.51
C ALA A 36 0.27 6.40 0.85
N GLY A 37 1.00 7.34 1.42
CA GLY A 37 1.46 7.27 2.77
C GLY A 37 2.79 6.56 2.83
N PHE A 38 3.30 6.53 4.04
CA PHE A 38 4.60 5.96 4.34
C PHE A 38 4.54 5.25 5.68
N ILE A 39 5.46 4.30 5.82
CA ILE A 39 5.70 3.57 7.05
C ILE A 39 7.11 3.94 7.49
N MET A 40 7.27 4.22 8.78
CA MET A 40 8.57 4.47 9.37
C MET A 40 8.72 3.69 10.67
N SER A 41 9.94 3.22 10.91
CA SER A 41 10.32 2.64 12.19
C SER A 41 10.18 3.67 13.33
N PHE A 42 9.84 3.22 14.53
CA PHE A 42 9.73 4.08 15.71
C PHE A 42 10.97 4.97 15.99
N PRO A 43 12.22 4.46 15.98
CA PRO A 43 13.38 5.30 16.28
C PRO A 43 13.59 6.40 15.23
N LEU A 44 13.29 6.13 13.95
CA LEU A 44 13.29 7.15 12.90
C LEU A 44 12.24 8.23 13.14
N ALA A 45 11.01 7.84 13.53
CA ALA A 45 9.95 8.79 13.81
C ALA A 45 10.33 9.79 14.92
N LYS A 46 11.03 9.31 15.95
CA LYS A 46 11.53 10.13 17.06
C LYS A 46 12.55 11.17 16.58
N ASP A 47 13.45 10.79 15.70
CA ASP A 47 14.49 11.72 15.20
C ASP A 47 13.93 12.74 14.21
N ILE A 48 12.90 12.37 13.43
CA ILE A 48 12.19 13.30 12.53
C ILE A 48 11.54 14.44 13.32
N GLU A 49 11.01 14.18 14.52
CA GLU A 49 10.41 15.23 15.36
C GLU A 49 11.37 16.41 15.59
N SER A 50 12.66 16.11 15.80
CA SER A 50 13.71 17.12 15.95
C SER A 50 13.98 17.92 14.66
N CYS A 51 13.68 17.33 13.51
CA CYS A 51 13.87 17.91 12.19
C CYS A 51 12.70 18.77 11.73
N LEU A 52 11.46 18.50 12.16
CA LEU A 52 10.26 19.23 11.72
C LEU A 52 10.39 20.76 11.89
N ARG A 53 11.12 21.23 12.91
CA ARG A 53 11.35 22.66 13.17
C ARG A 53 12.32 23.33 12.20
N ARG A 54 13.10 22.56 11.44
CA ARG A 54 14.16 23.04 10.53
C ARG A 54 13.66 23.34 9.11
N CYS A 55 12.44 22.94 8.76
CA CYS A 55 11.88 23.11 7.42
C CYS A 55 10.67 24.07 7.38
N PRO A 56 10.75 25.31 7.90
CA PRO A 56 9.59 26.22 8.02
C PRO A 56 9.04 26.69 6.65
N PHE A 57 9.81 26.55 5.58
CA PHE A 57 9.43 27.00 4.24
C PHE A 57 8.69 25.94 3.42
N LEU A 58 8.74 24.67 3.83
CA LEU A 58 8.07 23.58 3.13
C LEU A 58 6.60 23.53 3.57
N LYS A 59 5.68 23.52 2.60
CA LYS A 59 4.22 23.59 2.84
C LYS A 59 3.52 22.24 2.80
N SER A 60 4.25 21.16 2.53
CA SER A 60 3.69 19.81 2.41
C SER A 60 4.31 18.90 3.45
N ALA A 61 3.47 18.18 4.20
CA ALA A 61 3.92 17.18 5.17
C ALA A 61 4.84 16.12 4.54
N HIS A 62 4.56 15.74 3.30
CA HIS A 62 5.40 14.81 2.53
C HIS A 62 6.77 15.42 2.23
N HIS A 63 6.82 16.67 1.77
CA HIS A 63 8.10 17.35 1.51
C HIS A 63 8.92 17.56 2.79
N ILE A 64 8.28 17.95 3.90
CA ILE A 64 8.95 18.09 5.19
C ILE A 64 9.53 16.74 5.64
N THR A 65 8.71 15.68 5.61
CA THR A 65 9.15 14.34 6.00
C THR A 65 10.32 13.88 5.15
N MET A 66 10.22 14.02 3.83
CA MET A 66 11.28 13.68 2.87
C MET A 66 12.59 14.42 3.16
N ALA A 67 12.52 15.74 3.37
CA ALA A 67 13.69 16.54 3.70
C ALA A 67 14.37 16.02 4.97
N CYS A 68 13.58 15.66 5.99
CA CYS A 68 14.10 15.08 7.22
C CYS A 68 14.71 13.68 7.02
N ILE A 69 14.10 12.82 6.21
CA ILE A 69 14.66 11.50 5.86
C ILE A 69 16.03 11.65 5.19
N VAL A 70 16.15 12.59 4.24
CA VAL A 70 17.40 12.87 3.53
C VAL A 70 18.45 13.45 4.47
N ASP A 71 18.09 14.40 5.32
CA ASP A 71 19.00 15.00 6.31
C ASP A 71 19.52 13.98 7.32
N LEU A 72 18.70 13.00 7.70
CA LEU A 72 19.08 11.89 8.58
C LEU A 72 19.86 10.79 7.85
N GLY A 73 20.08 10.91 6.54
CA GLY A 73 20.82 9.94 5.73
C GLY A 73 20.10 8.59 5.57
N VAL A 74 18.78 8.55 5.75
CA VAL A 74 18.00 7.30 5.67
C VAL A 74 17.64 7.02 4.22
N SER A 75 17.94 5.79 3.77
CA SER A 75 17.58 5.34 2.43
C SER A 75 16.12 4.90 2.38
N PHE A 76 15.46 5.20 1.25
CA PHE A 76 14.14 4.67 0.97
C PHE A 76 14.18 3.17 0.73
N SER A 77 13.27 2.47 1.40
CA SER A 77 13.09 1.02 1.29
C SER A 77 11.79 0.73 0.54
N PRO A 78 11.83 0.34 -0.75
CA PRO A 78 10.63 0.11 -1.52
C PRO A 78 9.90 -1.14 -1.02
N LEU A 79 8.59 -1.03 -0.83
CA LEU A 79 7.70 -2.15 -0.56
C LEU A 79 6.68 -2.29 -1.69
N LYS A 80 6.52 -3.51 -2.20
CA LYS A 80 5.48 -3.83 -3.19
C LYS A 80 4.13 -3.91 -2.49
N GLY A 81 3.06 -3.50 -3.16
CA GLY A 81 1.69 -3.62 -2.64
C GLY A 81 1.18 -2.37 -1.92
N LEU A 82 1.95 -1.29 -1.86
CA LEU A 82 1.44 0.06 -1.58
C LEU A 82 1.06 0.73 -2.90
N TYR A 83 -0.19 1.18 -3.03
CA TYR A 83 -0.67 1.84 -4.23
C TYR A 83 -1.14 3.26 -3.95
N GLN A 84 -0.59 4.20 -4.71
CA GLN A 84 -1.19 5.51 -4.92
C GLN A 84 -2.05 5.45 -6.19
N ILE A 85 -3.38 5.53 -6.03
CA ILE A 85 -4.30 5.43 -7.16
C ILE A 85 -4.65 6.83 -7.64
N ASP A 86 -3.75 7.45 -8.42
CA ASP A 86 -4.03 8.72 -9.11
C ASP A 86 -4.68 8.47 -10.50
N MET A 87 -5.41 7.36 -10.62
CA MET A 87 -6.14 6.96 -11.82
C MET A 87 -7.64 7.14 -11.61
N HIS A 88 -8.36 7.31 -12.71
CA HIS A 88 -9.82 7.42 -12.70
C HIS A 88 -10.47 6.26 -13.45
N GLY A 89 -11.75 6.01 -13.15
CA GLY A 89 -12.49 4.95 -13.82
C GLY A 89 -12.23 3.58 -13.22
N ASP A 90 -12.31 2.55 -14.08
CA ASP A 90 -12.12 1.16 -13.70
C ASP A 90 -10.64 0.82 -13.54
N ILE A 91 -10.27 0.32 -12.37
CA ILE A 91 -8.90 -0.11 -12.03
C ILE A 91 -8.75 -1.63 -12.00
N SER A 92 -9.72 -2.39 -12.50
CA SER A 92 -9.67 -3.86 -12.55
C SER A 92 -8.35 -4.39 -13.11
N GLY A 93 -7.82 -3.78 -14.17
CA GLY A 93 -6.51 -4.11 -14.75
C GLY A 93 -5.31 -3.85 -13.83
N LEU A 94 -5.35 -2.79 -13.01
CA LEU A 94 -4.32 -2.53 -12.00
C LEU A 94 -4.35 -3.62 -10.92
N LEU A 95 -5.54 -3.96 -10.43
CA LEU A 95 -5.72 -4.96 -9.38
C LEU A 95 -5.38 -6.37 -9.89
N SER A 96 -5.74 -6.71 -11.12
CA SER A 96 -5.43 -8.01 -11.73
C SER A 96 -3.95 -8.19 -12.06
N SER A 97 -3.20 -7.09 -12.23
CA SER A 97 -1.75 -7.11 -12.46
C SER A 97 -0.94 -7.01 -11.16
N HIS A 98 -1.60 -7.09 -10.00
CA HIS A 98 -0.93 -7.06 -8.70
C HIS A 98 0.18 -8.13 -8.64
N PRO A 99 1.40 -7.77 -8.23
CA PRO A 99 2.50 -8.73 -8.14
C PRO A 99 2.21 -9.78 -7.06
N LYS A 100 2.99 -10.87 -7.06
CA LYS A 100 2.97 -11.88 -5.98
C LYS A 100 3.56 -11.30 -4.67
N ALA A 101 2.81 -10.42 -4.04
CA ALA A 101 3.11 -9.76 -2.77
C ALA A 101 1.81 -9.55 -1.98
N PRO A 102 1.87 -9.33 -0.66
CA PRO A 102 0.69 -8.93 0.10
C PRO A 102 0.19 -7.55 -0.33
N LEU A 103 -1.12 -7.41 -0.51
CA LEU A 103 -1.76 -6.12 -0.74
C LEU A 103 -1.72 -5.31 0.56
N MET A 104 -1.18 -4.10 0.53
CA MET A 104 -1.16 -3.17 1.66
C MET A 104 -2.01 -1.94 1.26
N PRO A 105 -1.73 -0.67 1.58
CA PRO A 105 -2.74 0.37 1.36
C PRO A 105 -3.08 0.60 -0.12
N LEU A 106 -4.37 0.84 -0.35
CA LEU A 106 -4.91 1.43 -1.57
C LEU A 106 -5.37 2.85 -1.25
N HIS A 107 -4.64 3.86 -1.73
CA HIS A 107 -4.96 5.27 -1.52
C HIS A 107 -5.78 5.84 -2.67
N HIS A 108 -6.64 6.83 -2.40
CA HIS A 108 -7.60 7.39 -3.37
C HIS A 108 -8.58 6.31 -3.88
N PHE A 109 -8.93 5.35 -3.02
CA PHE A 109 -9.86 4.27 -3.41
C PHE A 109 -11.31 4.78 -3.61
N ASP A 110 -11.62 5.96 -3.12
CA ASP A 110 -12.89 6.64 -3.35
C ASP A 110 -12.93 7.40 -4.70
N ALA A 111 -11.80 7.63 -5.36
CA ALA A 111 -11.71 8.36 -6.63
C ALA A 111 -11.98 7.50 -7.87
N ILE A 112 -12.04 6.17 -7.70
CA ILE A 112 -12.27 5.19 -8.78
C ILE A 112 -13.76 4.84 -8.93
N THR A 113 -14.11 4.20 -10.05
CA THR A 113 -15.45 3.58 -10.17
C THR A 113 -15.55 2.36 -9.24
N PRO A 114 -16.75 2.01 -8.75
CA PRO A 114 -16.95 0.80 -7.97
C PRO A 114 -16.38 -0.42 -8.69
N ILE A 115 -15.49 -1.17 -8.02
CA ILE A 115 -14.90 -2.40 -8.57
C ILE A 115 -15.92 -3.52 -8.81
N PHE A 116 -17.10 -3.45 -8.17
CA PHE A 116 -18.25 -4.30 -8.45
C PHE A 116 -19.30 -3.49 -9.23
N PRO A 117 -19.49 -3.70 -10.54
CA PRO A 117 -20.30 -2.83 -11.40
C PRO A 117 -21.78 -2.70 -11.00
N SER A 118 -22.31 -3.66 -10.25
CA SER A 118 -23.70 -3.67 -9.77
C SER A 118 -23.89 -3.05 -8.39
N MET A 119 -22.84 -2.46 -7.81
CA MET A 119 -22.84 -1.91 -6.46
C MET A 119 -22.50 -0.42 -6.50
N ASP A 120 -23.05 0.34 -5.54
CA ASP A 120 -22.54 1.67 -5.27
C ASP A 120 -21.15 1.60 -4.60
N ARG A 121 -20.53 2.77 -4.40
CA ARG A 121 -19.17 2.85 -3.84
C ARG A 121 -19.06 2.23 -2.46
N THR A 122 -20.00 2.52 -1.55
CA THR A 122 -19.98 2.02 -0.17
C THR A 122 -20.16 0.51 -0.16
N GLN A 123 -21.15 0.01 -0.88
CA GLN A 123 -21.42 -1.42 -1.02
C GLN A 123 -20.23 -2.17 -1.63
N SER A 124 -19.60 -1.57 -2.63
CA SER A 124 -18.43 -2.13 -3.31
C SER A 124 -17.24 -2.25 -2.36
N ILE A 125 -16.96 -1.19 -1.57
CA ILE A 125 -15.91 -1.20 -0.53
C ILE A 125 -16.25 -2.26 0.54
N GLU A 126 -17.48 -2.29 1.05
CA GLU A 126 -17.89 -3.27 2.05
C GLU A 126 -17.74 -4.71 1.52
N HIS A 127 -18.12 -4.96 0.27
CA HIS A 127 -17.97 -6.25 -0.37
C HIS A 127 -16.51 -6.64 -0.53
N PHE A 128 -15.65 -5.71 -0.96
CA PHE A 128 -14.21 -5.90 -1.05
C PHE A 128 -13.60 -6.27 0.30
N MET A 129 -14.01 -5.58 1.36
CA MET A 129 -13.54 -5.82 2.72
C MET A 129 -14.02 -7.15 3.31
N LYS A 130 -15.10 -7.75 2.80
CA LYS A 130 -15.47 -9.13 3.17
C LYS A 130 -14.41 -10.14 2.75
N ALA A 131 -13.87 -10.01 1.52
CA ALA A 131 -12.77 -10.84 1.06
C ALA A 131 -11.50 -10.59 1.89
N ALA A 132 -11.20 -9.32 2.20
CA ALA A 132 -10.10 -8.95 3.08
C ALA A 132 -10.21 -9.60 4.46
N LYS A 133 -11.40 -9.60 5.06
CA LYS A 133 -11.64 -10.22 6.36
C LYS A 133 -11.47 -11.74 6.35
N PHE A 134 -11.68 -12.38 5.20
CA PHE A 134 -11.49 -13.82 5.06
C PHE A 134 -10.01 -14.18 4.89
N ASP A 135 -9.32 -13.51 3.97
CA ASP A 135 -7.88 -13.65 3.78
C ASP A 135 -7.28 -12.46 3.02
N GLN A 136 -6.64 -11.54 3.75
CA GLN A 136 -6.00 -10.37 3.16
C GLN A 136 -4.86 -10.73 2.21
N SER A 137 -4.11 -11.78 2.51
CA SER A 137 -2.88 -12.14 1.78
C SER A 137 -3.17 -12.68 0.39
N ARG A 138 -4.37 -13.25 0.17
CA ARG A 138 -4.80 -13.91 -1.06
C ARG A 138 -5.81 -13.12 -1.90
N MET A 139 -6.22 -11.92 -1.48
CA MET A 139 -7.28 -11.14 -2.16
C MET A 139 -7.08 -10.93 -3.66
N LEU A 140 -5.84 -10.60 -4.07
CA LEU A 140 -5.49 -10.26 -5.47
C LEU A 140 -4.47 -11.24 -6.06
N GLN A 141 -4.35 -12.44 -5.48
CA GLN A 141 -3.38 -13.41 -5.97
C GLN A 141 -3.90 -14.12 -7.23
N GLN A 142 -3.14 -14.02 -8.31
CA GLN A 142 -3.32 -14.91 -9.46
C GLN A 142 -2.82 -16.31 -9.12
N ILE A 143 -3.71 -17.30 -9.20
CA ILE A 143 -3.37 -18.71 -9.00
C ILE A 143 -3.36 -19.39 -10.37
N ILE A 144 -2.20 -19.93 -10.75
CA ILE A 144 -2.03 -20.74 -11.95
C ILE A 144 -1.86 -22.20 -11.53
N CYS A 145 -2.80 -23.05 -11.93
CA CYS A 145 -2.77 -24.48 -11.65
C CYS A 145 -2.51 -25.26 -12.94
N HIS A 146 -1.53 -26.16 -12.91
CA HIS A 146 -1.20 -27.03 -14.04
C HIS A 146 -1.67 -28.45 -13.77
N HIS A 147 -2.69 -28.89 -14.50
CA HIS A 147 -3.16 -30.27 -14.46
C HIS A 147 -2.46 -31.08 -15.55
N ARG A 148 -1.29 -31.64 -15.19
CA ARG A 148 -0.39 -32.37 -16.09
C ARG A 148 -1.04 -33.56 -16.81
N PRO A 149 -1.87 -34.41 -16.18
CA PRO A 149 -2.44 -35.57 -16.86
C PRO A 149 -3.30 -35.22 -18.08
N SER A 150 -3.95 -34.06 -18.09
CA SER A 150 -4.76 -33.58 -19.22
C SER A 150 -4.10 -32.45 -20.01
N ASN A 151 -2.84 -32.09 -19.72
CA ASN A 151 -2.17 -30.91 -20.28
C ASN A 151 -2.98 -29.61 -20.14
N TRP A 152 -3.73 -29.45 -19.05
CA TRP A 152 -4.52 -28.24 -18.81
C TRP A 152 -3.78 -27.25 -17.92
N THR A 153 -3.98 -25.97 -18.21
CA THR A 153 -3.55 -24.87 -17.33
C THR A 153 -4.77 -24.02 -17.02
N PHE A 154 -5.02 -23.81 -15.73
CA PHE A 154 -6.07 -22.95 -15.23
C PHE A 154 -5.43 -21.71 -14.62
N SER A 155 -5.95 -20.53 -14.97
CA SER A 155 -5.63 -19.28 -14.30
C SER A 155 -6.89 -18.78 -13.60
N VAL A 156 -6.79 -18.55 -12.30
CA VAL A 156 -7.79 -17.83 -11.52
C VAL A 156 -7.19 -16.47 -11.19
N SER A 157 -7.83 -15.42 -11.70
CA SER A 157 -7.42 -14.01 -11.59
C SER A 157 -8.66 -13.14 -11.46
#